data_AF-A0A1H4TI40-F1
#
_entry.id   AF-A0A1H4TI40-F1
#
_cell.length_a   1.000
_cell.length_b   1.000
_cell.length_c   1.000
_cell.angle_alpha   90.00
_cell.angle_beta   90.00
_cell.angle_gamma   90.00
#
_symmetry.space_group_name_H-M   'P 1'
#
loop_
_entity.id
_entity.type
_entity.pdbx_description
1 polymer ?
#
loop_
_entity_poly.entity_id
_entity_poly.type
_entity_poly.pdbx_seq_one_letter_code
_entity_poly.pdbx_strand_id
1 'polypeptide(L)'
;MTEPDHVEHLEGEPDPPVEEEGRRYPSTIGGAFYLLVLAVVTVGLVLVFFDEWRTGIRVMGGSLIFAALVRLVLRTRDAGMLAVRHKVLDAFVLILLGGALILLAGSIPDQPGGF
;
A
#
# COMPACT_ATOMS: atom_id res chain seq x y z
N MET A 1 15.07 39.22 -58.55
CA MET A 1 13.76 39.45 -57.91
C MET A 1 12.97 38.16 -58.08
N THR A 2 13.29 37.16 -57.26
CA THR A 2 12.54 35.90 -57.20
C THR A 2 11.42 36.10 -56.18
N GLU A 3 10.20 35.87 -56.64
CA GLU A 3 8.97 35.85 -55.86
C GLU A 3 9.17 34.97 -54.60
N PRO A 4 8.78 35.42 -53.40
CA PRO A 4 8.82 34.55 -52.24
C PRO A 4 7.72 33.50 -52.41
N ASP A 5 8.13 32.23 -52.39
CA ASP A 5 7.23 31.07 -52.40
C ASP A 5 6.07 31.32 -51.42
N HIS A 6 4.87 31.39 -51.98
CA HIS A 6 3.64 31.34 -51.22
C HIS A 6 3.66 30.05 -50.39
N VAL A 7 3.96 30.19 -49.10
CA VAL A 7 3.77 29.14 -48.10
C VAL A 7 2.27 28.86 -48.02
N GLU A 8 1.84 27.91 -48.83
CA GLU A 8 0.56 27.25 -48.72
C GLU A 8 0.49 26.69 -47.30
N HIS A 9 -0.31 27.37 -46.47
CA HIS A 9 -0.56 26.96 -45.10
C HIS A 9 -1.39 25.67 -45.21
N LEU A 10 -0.68 24.54 -45.31
CA LEU A 10 -1.27 23.21 -45.41
C LEU A 10 -2.32 23.10 -44.32
N GLU A 11 -3.56 22.96 -44.79
CA GLU A 11 -4.75 22.71 -44.01
C GLU A 11 -4.45 21.68 -42.92
N GLY A 12 -4.91 22.01 -41.71
CA GLY A 12 -4.59 21.34 -40.47
C GLY A 12 -4.43 19.84 -40.61
N GLU A 13 -3.19 19.39 -40.42
CA GLU A 13 -2.94 18.03 -40.01
C GLU A 13 -3.88 17.75 -38.83
N PRO A 14 -4.80 16.77 -38.93
CA PRO A 14 -5.69 16.48 -37.83
C PRO A 14 -4.81 16.22 -36.62
N ASP A 15 -5.00 17.00 -35.55
CA ASP A 15 -4.28 16.81 -34.29
C ASP A 15 -4.26 15.31 -34.02
N PRO A 16 -3.07 14.71 -33.77
CA PRO A 16 -3.00 13.29 -33.49
C PRO A 16 -4.03 13.00 -32.40
N PRO A 17 -4.85 11.95 -32.54
CA PRO A 17 -5.86 11.64 -31.55
C PRO A 17 -5.14 11.66 -30.22
N VAL A 18 -5.53 12.60 -29.35
CA VAL A 18 -5.00 12.68 -28.00
C VAL A 18 -5.24 11.28 -27.47
N GLU A 19 -4.20 10.47 -27.40
CA GLU A 19 -4.30 9.11 -26.90
C GLU A 19 -4.76 9.33 -25.47
N GLU A 20 -6.07 9.25 -25.24
CA GLU A 20 -6.64 9.41 -23.91
C GLU A 20 -5.95 8.35 -23.09
N GLU A 21 -4.94 8.77 -22.32
CA GLU A 21 -4.08 7.91 -21.53
C GLU A 21 -5.03 7.09 -20.66
N GLY A 22 -5.27 5.86 -21.14
CA GLY A 22 -6.40 5.06 -20.71
C GLY A 22 -6.39 4.99 -19.21
N ARG A 23 -7.38 5.64 -18.60
CA ARG A 23 -7.59 5.78 -17.16
C ARG A 23 -7.27 4.43 -16.51
N ARG A 24 -6.05 4.32 -15.99
CA ARG A 24 -5.41 3.04 -15.64
C ARG A 24 -6.34 2.30 -14.69
N TYR A 25 -6.93 1.21 -15.17
CA TYR A 25 -7.97 0.51 -14.42
C TYR A 25 -7.40 0.10 -13.04
N PRO A 26 -8.08 0.47 -11.93
CA PRO A 26 -7.56 0.18 -10.60
C PRO A 26 -7.47 -1.33 -10.41
N SER A 27 -6.27 -1.81 -10.10
CA SER A 27 -6.02 -3.22 -9.77
C SER A 27 -6.77 -3.57 -8.49
N THR A 28 -7.94 -4.19 -8.63
CA THR A 28 -8.88 -4.50 -7.54
C THR A 28 -8.25 -5.38 -6.46
N ILE A 29 -7.24 -6.18 -6.82
CA ILE A 29 -6.55 -7.11 -5.91
C ILE A 29 -5.80 -6.35 -4.81
N GLY A 30 -5.01 -5.33 -5.15
CA GLY A 30 -4.26 -4.56 -4.15
C GLY A 30 -5.20 -3.79 -3.22
N GLY A 31 -6.27 -3.21 -3.78
CA GLY A 31 -7.31 -2.53 -3.01
C GLY A 31 -8.06 -3.47 -2.06
N ALA A 32 -8.41 -4.69 -2.49
CA ALA A 32 -9.08 -5.67 -1.65
C ALA A 32 -8.24 -6.08 -0.43
N PHE A 33 -6.95 -6.35 -0.61
CA PHE A 33 -6.05 -6.64 0.51
C PHE A 33 -5.87 -5.45 1.45
N TYR A 34 -5.81 -4.23 0.91
CA TYR A 34 -5.77 -3.03 1.72
C TYR A 34 -7.02 -2.90 2.62
N LEU A 35 -8.21 -3.07 2.04
CA LEU A 35 -9.47 -3.03 2.80
C LEU A 35 -9.56 -4.15 3.84
N LEU A 36 -9.07 -5.34 3.51
CA LEU A 36 -8.99 -6.45 4.46
C LEU A 36 -8.09 -6.11 5.66
N VAL A 37 -6.87 -5.60 5.41
CA VAL A 37 -5.95 -5.19 6.48
C VAL A 37 -6.58 -4.09 7.33
N LEU A 38 -7.19 -3.08 6.68
CA LEU A 38 -7.88 -2.00 7.38
C LEU A 38 -8.98 -2.55 8.29
N ALA A 39 -9.81 -3.47 7.79
CA ALA A 39 -10.86 -4.10 8.59
C ALA A 39 -10.30 -4.89 9.79
N VAL A 40 -9.23 -5.65 9.61
CA VAL A 40 -8.57 -6.39 10.71
C VAL A 40 -7.99 -5.44 11.75
N VAL A 41 -7.38 -4.32 11.33
CA VAL A 41 -6.90 -3.29 12.25
C VAL A 41 -8.06 -2.67 13.03
N THR A 42 -9.19 -2.38 12.37
CA THR A 42 -10.40 -1.89 13.04
C THR A 42 -10.90 -2.88 14.08
N VAL A 43 -10.95 -4.18 13.78
CA VAL A 43 -11.29 -5.22 14.76
C VAL A 43 -10.32 -5.20 15.93
N GLY A 44 -9.01 -5.10 15.67
CA GLY A 44 -8.01 -4.99 16.71
C GLY A 44 -8.22 -3.77 17.63
N LEU A 45 -8.57 -2.62 17.05
CA LEU A 45 -8.89 -1.40 17.81
C LEU A 45 -10.15 -1.56 18.66
N VAL A 46 -11.18 -2.22 18.13
CA VAL A 46 -12.41 -2.53 18.88
C VAL A 46 -12.10 -3.44 20.06
N LEU A 47 -11.24 -4.46 19.90
CA LEU A 47 -10.80 -5.31 21.00
C LEU A 47 -10.03 -4.52 22.07
N VAL A 48 -9.14 -3.61 21.66
CA VAL A 48 -8.46 -2.72 22.62
C VAL A 48 -9.47 -1.88 23.41
N PHE A 49 -10.53 -1.41 22.76
CA PHE A 49 -11.57 -0.63 23.40
C PHE A 49 -12.38 -1.42 24.45
N PHE A 50 -12.54 -2.73 24.28
CA PHE A 50 -13.25 -3.61 25.22
C PHE A 50 -12.33 -4.25 26.27
N ASP A 51 -11.28 -3.54 26.72
CA ASP A 51 -10.27 -3.98 27.69
C ASP A 51 -9.45 -5.23 27.31
N GLU A 52 -9.69 -5.82 26.15
CA GLU A 52 -8.92 -6.91 25.55
C GLU A 52 -7.68 -6.40 24.81
N TRP A 53 -6.96 -5.45 25.42
CA TRP A 53 -5.89 -4.71 24.77
C TRP A 53 -4.77 -5.61 24.25
N ARG A 54 -4.42 -6.69 24.96
CA ARG A 54 -3.42 -7.66 24.50
C ARG A 54 -3.84 -8.34 23.21
N THR A 55 -5.08 -8.81 23.18
CA THR A 55 -5.68 -9.49 22.03
C THR A 55 -5.77 -8.52 20.86
N GLY A 56 -6.23 -7.29 21.11
CA GLY A 56 -6.30 -6.23 20.10
C GLY A 56 -4.94 -5.86 19.49
N ILE A 57 -3.90 -5.67 20.32
CA ILE A 57 -2.53 -5.40 19.85
C ILE A 57 -1.99 -6.59 19.03
N ARG A 58 -2.22 -7.84 19.44
CA ARG A 58 -1.79 -9.03 18.69
C ARG A 58 -2.46 -9.13 17.33
N VAL A 59 -3.77 -8.84 17.26
CA VAL A 59 -4.54 -8.80 16.00
C VAL A 59 -3.97 -7.71 15.07
N MET A 60 -3.70 -6.51 15.59
CA MET A 60 -3.07 -5.45 14.80
C MET A 60 -1.67 -5.84 14.33
N GLY A 61 -0.83 -6.41 15.21
CA GLY A 61 0.51 -6.88 14.83
C GLY A 61 0.47 -7.96 13.75
N GLY A 62 -0.45 -8.93 13.85
CA GLY A 62 -0.69 -9.96 12.84
C GLY A 62 -1.13 -9.37 11.48
N SER A 63 -1.96 -8.33 11.49
CA SER A 63 -2.38 -7.64 10.26
C SER A 63 -1.21 -7.01 9.51
N LEU A 64 -0.21 -6.46 10.22
CA LEU A 64 0.98 -5.86 9.62
C LEU A 64 1.89 -6.92 9.00
N ILE A 65 2.07 -8.05 9.66
CA ILE A 65 2.82 -9.20 9.12
C ILE A 65 2.12 -9.73 7.86
N PHE A 66 0.79 -9.87 7.89
CA PHE A 66 0.01 -10.26 6.73
C PHE A 66 0.18 -9.25 5.58
N ALA A 67 0.12 -7.95 5.85
CA ALA A 67 0.37 -6.91 4.85
C ALA A 67 1.78 -7.02 4.24
N ALA A 68 2.79 -7.38 5.05
CA ALA A 68 4.15 -7.62 4.56
C ALA A 68 4.20 -8.80 3.59
N LEU A 69 3.52 -9.92 3.91
CA LEU A 69 3.43 -11.09 3.05
C LEU A 69 2.76 -10.76 1.72
N VAL A 70 1.61 -10.08 1.77
CA VAL A 70 0.89 -9.62 0.57
C VAL A 70 1.80 -8.76 -0.30
N ARG A 71 2.55 -7.82 0.32
CA ARG A 71 3.52 -7.00 -0.41
C ARG A 71 4.60 -7.85 -1.07
N LEU A 72 5.19 -8.81 -0.38
CA LEU A 72 6.20 -9.72 -0.91
C LEU A 72 5.69 -10.56 -2.09
N VAL A 73 4.42 -10.97 -2.08
CA VAL A 73 3.79 -11.75 -3.16
C VAL A 73 3.42 -10.88 -4.38
N LEU A 74 2.94 -9.65 -4.18
CA LEU A 74 2.53 -8.76 -5.28
C LEU A 74 3.74 -8.25 -6.07
N ARG A 75 3.87 -8.62 -7.36
CA ARG A 75 5.01 -8.26 -8.21
C ARG A 75 5.04 -6.75 -8.49
N THR A 76 6.06 -6.06 -7.96
CA THR A 76 6.36 -4.66 -8.31
C THR A 76 6.92 -4.64 -9.73
N ARG A 77 6.08 -4.24 -10.67
CA ARG A 77 6.46 -4.00 -12.05
C ARG A 77 7.15 -2.63 -12.08
N ASP A 78 8.43 -2.63 -12.44
CA ASP A 78 9.23 -1.49 -12.88
C ASP A 78 9.72 -0.51 -11.77
N ALA A 79 10.93 -0.75 -11.24
CA ALA A 79 11.63 0.18 -10.34
C ALA A 79 12.77 0.91 -11.07
N GLY A 80 12.42 1.81 -12.01
CA GLY A 80 13.31 2.89 -12.46
C GLY A 80 13.30 4.06 -11.47
N MET A 81 14.44 4.76 -11.32
CA MET A 81 14.79 5.95 -10.48
C MET A 81 14.26 6.08 -9.03
N LEU A 82 13.37 5.20 -8.56
CA LEU A 82 12.80 5.12 -7.20
C LEU A 82 13.18 3.82 -6.48
N ALA A 83 14.30 3.21 -6.85
CA ALA A 83 14.84 1.98 -6.24
C ALA A 83 15.14 2.08 -4.72
N VAL A 84 15.01 3.27 -4.12
CA VAL A 84 15.31 3.56 -2.71
C VAL A 84 14.29 2.92 -1.76
N ARG A 85 13.00 2.88 -2.12
CA ARG A 85 11.98 2.17 -1.30
C ARG A 85 11.88 0.73 -1.77
N HIS A 86 12.97 -0.01 -1.58
CA HIS A 86 13.02 -1.42 -1.89
C HIS A 86 11.86 -2.14 -1.18
N LYS A 87 11.01 -2.83 -1.94
CA LYS A 87 9.84 -3.56 -1.43
C LYS A 87 10.17 -4.47 -0.24
N VAL A 88 11.39 -5.03 -0.22
CA VAL A 88 11.85 -5.85 0.91
C VAL A 88 12.09 -5.02 2.17
N LEU A 89 12.61 -3.79 2.07
CA LEU A 89 12.78 -2.90 3.24
C LEU A 89 11.41 -2.56 3.84
N ASP A 90 10.42 -2.28 2.99
CA ASP A 90 9.06 -2.02 3.45
C ASP A 90 8.42 -3.24 4.12
N ALA A 91 8.55 -4.43 3.53
CA ALA A 91 8.09 -5.67 4.16
C ALA A 91 8.84 -5.93 5.48
N PHE A 92 10.15 -5.66 5.54
CA PHE A 92 10.95 -5.80 6.75
C PHE A 92 10.46 -4.87 7.87
N VAL A 93 10.19 -3.60 7.56
CA VAL A 93 9.64 -2.64 8.52
C VAL A 93 8.28 -3.09 9.05
N LEU A 94 7.41 -3.60 8.18
CA LEU A 94 6.10 -4.14 8.60
C LEU A 94 6.23 -5.37 9.48
N ILE A 95 7.13 -6.30 9.16
CA ILE A 95 7.41 -7.48 9.98
C ILE A 95 7.98 -7.05 11.33
N LEU A 96 8.94 -6.13 11.34
CA LEU A 96 9.56 -5.62 12.56
C LEU A 96 8.51 -4.95 13.45
N LEU A 97 7.68 -4.08 12.89
CA LEU A 97 6.63 -3.39 13.62
C LEU A 97 5.56 -4.36 14.14
N GLY A 98 5.07 -5.27 13.30
CA GLY A 98 4.08 -6.28 13.69
C GLY A 98 4.62 -7.24 14.76
N GLY A 99 5.87 -7.68 14.60
CA GLY A 99 6.59 -8.48 15.59
C GLY A 99 6.78 -7.74 16.91
N ALA A 100 7.19 -6.47 16.87
CA ALA A 100 7.34 -5.63 18.06
C ALA A 100 6.02 -5.49 18.82
N LEU A 101 4.89 -5.29 18.13
CA LEU A 101 3.57 -5.24 18.76
C LEU A 101 3.18 -6.56 19.43
N ILE A 102 3.42 -7.70 18.77
CA ILE A 102 3.12 -9.03 19.33
C ILE A 102 3.99 -9.29 20.56
N LEU A 103 5.29 -8.99 20.46
CA LEU A 103 6.23 -9.13 21.58
C LEU A 103 5.84 -8.22 22.75
N LEU A 104 5.48 -6.96 22.48
CA LEU A 104 5.00 -6.01 23.48
C LEU A 104 3.75 -6.53 24.21
N ALA A 105 2.77 -7.04 23.47
CA ALA A 105 1.56 -7.59 24.06
C ALA A 105 1.81 -8.88 24.87
N GLY A 106 2.88 -9.62 24.55
CA GLY A 106 3.31 -10.82 25.26
C GLY A 106 4.26 -10.57 26.42
N SER A 107 4.99 -9.45 26.43
CA SER A 107 6.05 -9.18 27.41
C SER A 107 5.50 -8.71 28.75
N ILE A 108 4.31 -8.11 28.76
CA ILE A 108 3.67 -7.65 29.99
C ILE A 108 3.00 -8.88 30.63
N PRO A 109 3.38 -9.33 31.84
CA PRO A 109 2.70 -10.44 32.50
C PRO A 109 1.29 -10.04 32.91
N ASP A 110 0.37 -11.01 32.95
CA ASP A 110 -0.92 -10.79 33.58
C ASP A 110 -0.71 -10.64 35.09
N GLN A 111 -1.30 -9.59 35.67
CA GLN A 111 -1.17 -9.35 37.10
C GLN A 111 -1.94 -10.44 37.85
N PRO A 112 -1.30 -11.20 38.75
CA PRO A 112 -2.04 -12.06 39.67
C PRO A 112 -2.81 -11.15 40.63
N GLY A 113 -4.12 -11.01 40.41
CA GLY A 113 -5.01 -10.27 41.31
C GLY A 113 -5.95 -9.23 40.70
N GLY A 114 -6.30 -9.30 39.40
CA GLY A 114 -7.54 -8.63 38.96
C GLY A 114 -8.73 -9.36 39.60
N PHE A 115 -9.62 -8.62 40.29
CA PHE A 115 -10.71 -9.14 41.13
C PHE A 115 -11.40 -10.41 40.63
#